data_AF-A0A0G0HK36-F1
#
_entry.id   AF-A0A0G0HK36-F1
#
_cell.length_a   1.000
_cell.length_b   1.000
_cell.length_c   1.000
_cell.angle_alpha   90.00
_cell.angle_beta   90.00
_cell.angle_gamma   90.00
#
_symmetry.space_group_name_H-M   'P 1'
#
loop_
_entity.id
_entity.type
_entity.pdbx_description
1 polymer ?
#
loop_
_entity_poly.entity_id
_entity_poly.type
_entity_poly.pdbx_seq_one_letter_code
_entity_poly.pdbx_strand_id
1 'polypeptide(L)' 'MVITFEDFEKLLIRIGLIVEAEKVEGAGKLLKLQVDFCG' A
#
# COMPACT_ATOMS: atom_id res chain seq x y z
N MET A 1 22.20 8.14 -11.94
CA MET A 1 21.26 7.08 -11.54
C MET A 1 20.00 7.28 -12.37
N VAL A 2 19.67 6.33 -13.25
CA VAL A 2 18.50 6.40 -14.14
C VAL A 2 17.65 5.18 -13.83
N ILE A 3 16.36 5.38 -13.55
CA ILE A 3 15.39 4.29 -13.40
C ILE A 3 14.85 4.01 -14.80
N THR A 4 14.99 2.76 -15.26
CA THR A 4 14.48 2.37 -16.58
C THR A 4 13.00 1.96 -16.50
N PHE A 5 12.35 1.84 -17.65
CA PHE A 5 10.97 1.35 -17.71
C PHE A 5 10.84 -0.08 -17.14
N GLU A 6 11.80 -0.95 -17.44
CA GLU A 6 11.86 -2.31 -16.91
C GLU A 6 11.99 -2.34 -15.38
N ASP A 7 12.65 -1.34 -14.79
CA ASP A 7 12.74 -1.20 -13.34
C ASP A 7 11.39 -0.80 -12.73
N PHE A 8 10.60 0.01 -13.42
CA PHE A 8 9.25 0.36 -12.99
C PHE A 8 8.28 -0.81 -13.13
N GLU A 9 8.39 -1.60 -14.20
CA GLU A 9 7.52 -2.75 -14.46
C GLU A 9 7.63 -3.85 -13.39
N LYS A 10 8.78 -3.95 -12.71
CA LYS A 10 8.97 -4.86 -11.57
C LYS A 10 8.09 -4.50 -10.36
N LEU A 11 7.55 -3.28 -10.29
CA LEU A 11 6.68 -2.85 -9.19
C LEU A 11 5.26 -3.39 -9.38
N LEU A 12 4.82 -4.24 -8.46
CA LEU A 12 3.45 -4.76 -8.43
C LEU A 12 2.51 -3.76 -7.75
N ILE A 13 1.97 -2.83 -8.52
CA ILE A 13 0.97 -1.84 -8.05
C ILE A 13 -0.43 -2.36 -8.38
N ARG A 14 -1.32 -2.39 -7.37
CA ARG A 14 -2.67 -2.94 -7.51
C ARG A 14 -3.70 -2.00 -6.87
N ILE A 15 -4.93 -2.05 -7.40
CA ILE A 15 -6.09 -1.43 -6.77
C ILE A 15 -6.60 -2.41 -5.71
N GLY A 16 -6.84 -1.91 -4.50
CA GLY A 16 -7.41 -2.69 -3.40
C GLY A 16 -8.47 -1.90 -2.64
N LEU A 17 -9.40 -2.62 -2.03
CA LEU A 17 -10.46 -2.10 -1.18
C LEU A 17 -10.00 -2.14 0.29
N ILE A 18 -10.07 -1.02 0.99
CA ILE A 18 -9.81 -1.00 2.44
C ILE A 18 -11.01 -1.66 3.13
N VAL A 19 -10.78 -2.80 3.80
CA VAL A 19 -11.81 -3.51 4.56
C VAL A 19 -11.81 -3.10 6.03
N GLU A 20 -10.65 -2.71 6.58
CA GLU A 20 -10.53 -2.23 7.96
C GLU A 20 -9.47 -1.13 8.07
N ALA A 21 -9.66 -0.23 9.03
CA ALA A 21 -8.72 0.84 9.35
C ALA A 21 -8.68 1.11 10.86
N GLU A 22 -7.51 0.98 11.47
CA GLU A 22 -7.31 1.22 12.90
C GLU A 22 -6.21 2.25 13.17
N LYS A 23 -6.36 3.00 14.26
CA LYS A 23 -5.31 3.92 14.74
C LYS A 23 -4.20 3.11 15.38
N VAL A 24 -2.96 3.46 15.06
CA VAL A 24 -1.79 2.87 15.72
C VAL A 24 -1.55 3.64 17.01
N GLU A 25 -1.65 2.96 18.15
CA GLU A 25 -1.39 3.57 19.46
C GLU A 25 0.03 4.14 19.53
N GLY A 26 0.16 5.34 20.10
CA GLY A 26 1.44 6.06 20.17
C GLY A 26 1.87 6.75 18.88
N ALA A 27 1.12 6.63 17.77
CA ALA A 27 1.43 7.30 16.51
C ALA A 27 0.43 8.43 16.21
N GLY A 28 0.93 9.66 16.04
CA GLY A 28 0.07 10.82 15.79
C GLY A 28 -0.55 10.89 14.38
N LYS A 29 -0.01 10.13 13.41
CA LYS A 29 -0.40 10.23 11.98
C LYS A 29 -0.49 8.89 11.25
N LEU A 30 -0.31 7.76 11.93
CA LEU A 30 -0.32 6.45 11.30
C LEU A 30 -1.67 5.77 11.47
N LEU A 31 -2.11 5.12 10.40
CA LEU A 31 -3.25 4.23 10.36
C LEU A 31 -2.78 2.88 9.83
N LYS A 32 -3.23 1.79 10.45
CA LYS A 32 -3.06 0.45 9.92
C LYS A 32 -4.31 0.11 9.12
N LEU A 33 -4.09 -0.24 7.85
CA LEU A 33 -5.15 -0.56 6.90
C LEU A 33 -5.07 -2.04 6.55
N GLN A 34 -6.21 -2.72 6.59
CA GLN A 34 -6.37 -4.02 5.95
C GLN A 34 -6.99 -3.80 4.58
N VAL A 35 -6.30 -4.27 3.54
CA VAL A 35 -6.70 -4.05 2.15
C VAL A 35 -6.94 -5.39 1.48
N ASP A 36 -8.13 -5.54 0.90
CA ASP A 36 -8.49 -6.64 0.03
C ASP A 36 -8.17 -6.29 -1.43
N PHE A 37 -7.48 -7.17 -2.14
CA PHE A 37 -7.05 -6.96 -3.53
C PHE A 37 -7.85 -7.82 -4.52
N CYS A 38 -9.15 -8.00 -4.26
CA CYS A 38 -10.05 -9.01 -4.80
C CYS A 38 -9.81 -10.40 -4.16
N GLY A 39 -10.64 -10.73 -3.17
CA GLY A 39 -10.81 -12.10 -2.68
C GLY A 39 -11.23 -13.09 -3.77
#